data_AF-A0A2V5YCW7-F1
#
_entry.id   AF-A0A2V5YCW7-F1
#
_cell.length_a   1.000
_cell.length_b   1.000
_cell.length_c   1.000
_cell.angle_alpha   90.00
_cell.angle_beta   90.00
_cell.angle_gamma   90.00
#
_symmetry.space_group_name_H-M   'P 1'
#
loop_
_entity.id
_entity.type
_entity.pdbx_description
1 polymer ?
#
loop_
_entity_poly.entity_id
_entity_poly.type
_entity_poly.pdbx_seq_one_letter_code
_entity_poly.pdbx_strand_id
1 'polypeptide(L)'
;MKNCTLKRFGSANDGGYLMCENLIEPLDAAYSYGVGSNDDWGCELSRRYHVPVHQYDCFDPARPICDDGTFVFHNECVGNRSGYTGSHVFDTMENQIRKNGDTGRRLIIKMDIEGGEWDSLLAAPDELLASIPQITMEMHGFDDPKIVEVLRKLKRNFYLVNLHFNNWSCTPKAAPLPAWAYQTHWVNKRIGVLDIAAPFPAPMSSLNAPDSPTWPDCQLRTSRSKH
;
A
#
# COMPACT_ATOMS: atom_id res chain seq x y z
N MET A 1 10.47 13.81 -3.52
CA MET A 1 11.13 13.74 -2.19
C MET A 1 12.63 13.68 -2.42
N LYS A 2 13.47 14.42 -1.67
CA LYS A 2 14.92 14.53 -1.96
C LYS A 2 15.70 13.26 -1.65
N ASN A 3 15.32 12.55 -0.60
CA ASN A 3 16.05 11.39 -0.08
C ASN A 3 15.34 10.06 -0.36
N CYS A 4 14.57 9.96 -1.45
CA CYS A 4 13.90 8.73 -1.85
C CYS A 4 14.49 8.20 -3.17
N THR A 5 15.10 7.04 -3.10
CA THR A 5 15.47 6.22 -4.26
C THR A 5 14.36 5.20 -4.47
N LEU A 6 13.50 5.45 -5.47
CA LEU A 6 12.37 4.57 -5.76
C LEU A 6 12.86 3.26 -6.39
N LYS A 7 12.32 2.14 -5.91
CA LYS A 7 12.48 0.80 -6.50
C LYS A 7 11.14 0.06 -6.44
N ARG A 8 10.83 -0.74 -7.46
CA ARG A 8 9.72 -1.70 -7.47
C ARG A 8 10.11 -2.95 -6.69
N PHE A 9 9.29 -3.32 -5.71
CA PHE A 9 9.41 -4.56 -4.93
C PHE A 9 8.30 -5.52 -5.34
N GLY A 10 8.63 -6.79 -5.49
CA GLY A 10 7.72 -7.85 -5.94
C GLY A 10 7.67 -7.95 -7.46
N SER A 11 6.47 -8.25 -7.99
CA SER A 11 6.25 -8.47 -9.41
C SER A 11 6.64 -7.29 -10.29
N ALA A 12 6.95 -7.56 -11.55
CA ALA A 12 7.20 -6.52 -12.55
C ALA A 12 5.96 -5.67 -12.87
N ASN A 13 4.76 -6.23 -12.69
CA ASN A 13 3.46 -5.64 -12.99
C ASN A 13 2.57 -5.69 -11.73
N ASP A 14 1.37 -6.25 -11.85
CA ASP A 14 0.44 -6.51 -10.74
C ASP A 14 1.09 -7.30 -9.59
N GLY A 15 0.79 -6.92 -8.36
CA GLY A 15 1.41 -7.43 -7.14
C GLY A 15 2.81 -6.86 -6.83
N GLY A 16 3.31 -5.93 -7.64
CA GLY A 16 4.54 -5.17 -7.37
C GLY A 16 4.26 -3.73 -6.99
N TYR A 17 5.06 -3.15 -6.11
CA TYR A 17 4.84 -1.79 -5.62
C TYR A 17 6.13 -0.96 -5.53
N LEU A 18 6.04 0.33 -5.84
CA LEU A 18 7.16 1.25 -5.66
C LEU A 18 7.33 1.64 -4.19
N MET A 19 8.57 1.56 -3.71
CA MET A 19 8.97 2.03 -2.38
C MET A 19 10.30 2.78 -2.40
N CYS A 20 10.58 3.60 -1.39
CA CYS A 20 11.88 4.23 -1.22
C CYS A 20 12.87 3.24 -0.58
N GLU A 21 13.67 2.55 -1.38
CA GLU A 21 14.49 1.43 -0.90
C GLU A 21 15.53 1.85 0.15
N ASN A 22 16.10 3.04 -0.01
CA ASN A 22 17.11 3.59 0.88
C ASN A 22 16.54 4.08 2.23
N LEU A 23 15.22 4.02 2.41
CA LEU A 23 14.52 4.45 3.63
C LEU A 23 13.83 3.28 4.36
N ILE A 24 14.08 2.04 3.92
CA ILE A 24 13.48 0.84 4.53
C ILE A 24 14.18 0.55 5.86
N GLU A 25 15.48 0.29 5.81
CA GLU A 25 16.23 -0.23 6.95
C GLU A 25 16.40 0.79 8.10
N PRO A 26 16.46 0.32 9.36
CA PRO A 26 16.25 -1.06 9.79
C PRO A 26 14.78 -1.51 9.61
N LEU A 27 14.52 -2.81 9.52
CA LEU A 27 13.16 -3.36 9.41
C LEU A 27 13.07 -4.56 10.36
N ASP A 28 11.98 -4.65 11.13
CA ASP A 28 11.78 -5.77 12.07
C ASP A 28 10.79 -6.80 11.54
N ALA A 29 9.73 -6.35 10.85
CA ALA A 29 8.71 -7.19 10.22
C ALA A 29 7.96 -6.38 9.14
N ALA A 30 7.29 -7.07 8.23
CA ALA A 30 6.37 -6.46 7.28
C ALA A 30 4.96 -7.06 7.37
N TYR A 31 3.96 -6.30 6.93
CA TYR A 31 2.56 -6.70 6.94
C TYR A 31 2.01 -6.60 5.52
N SER A 32 1.49 -7.70 4.99
CA SER A 32 0.88 -7.78 3.67
C SER A 32 -0.61 -8.07 3.84
N TYR A 33 -1.44 -7.06 3.61
CA TYR A 33 -2.90 -7.16 3.69
C TYR A 33 -3.52 -7.39 2.31
N GLY A 34 -4.39 -8.38 2.22
CA GLY A 34 -5.04 -8.87 1.01
C GLY A 34 -4.05 -9.57 0.11
N VAL A 35 -3.78 -10.82 0.44
CA VAL A 35 -2.87 -11.68 -0.30
C VAL A 35 -3.69 -12.76 -0.99
N GLY A 36 -3.47 -12.94 -2.28
CA GLY A 36 -4.06 -14.04 -3.03
C GLY A 36 -3.15 -15.26 -3.06
N SER A 37 -3.15 -15.94 -4.21
CA SER A 37 -2.19 -17.02 -4.51
C SER A 37 -0.72 -16.60 -4.58
N ASN A 38 -0.41 -15.31 -4.50
CA ASN A 38 0.93 -14.76 -4.59
C ASN A 38 1.13 -13.57 -3.65
N ASP A 39 2.36 -13.40 -3.15
CA ASP A 39 2.81 -12.21 -2.41
C ASP A 39 4.30 -11.96 -2.72
N ASP A 40 4.61 -11.71 -3.98
CA ASP A 40 5.99 -11.44 -4.44
C ASP A 40 6.60 -10.23 -3.73
N TRP A 41 5.79 -9.22 -3.41
CA TRP A 41 6.20 -8.07 -2.61
C TRP A 41 6.72 -8.50 -1.23
N GLY A 42 5.90 -9.27 -0.51
CA GLY A 42 6.29 -9.82 0.79
C GLY A 42 7.52 -10.70 0.67
N CYS A 43 7.60 -11.52 -0.38
CA CYS A 43 8.68 -12.47 -0.56
C CYS A 43 10.02 -11.77 -0.79
N GLU A 44 10.04 -10.71 -1.62
CA GLU A 44 11.23 -9.88 -1.81
C GLU A 44 11.66 -9.19 -0.51
N LEU A 45 10.72 -8.61 0.26
CA LEU A 45 11.08 -7.99 1.54
C LEU A 45 11.65 -9.00 2.54
N SER A 46 11.01 -10.17 2.66
CA SER A 46 11.43 -11.20 3.60
C SER A 46 12.84 -11.70 3.28
N ARG A 47 13.12 -12.03 2.01
CA ARG A 47 14.44 -12.49 1.57
C ARG A 47 15.51 -11.41 1.71
N ARG A 48 15.20 -10.17 1.28
CA ARG A 48 16.20 -9.09 1.23
C ARG A 48 16.57 -8.61 2.64
N TYR A 49 15.58 -8.45 3.52
CA TYR A 49 15.78 -7.86 4.85
C TYR A 49 15.79 -8.89 5.98
N HIS A 50 15.55 -10.17 5.68
CA HIS A 50 15.62 -11.27 6.64
C HIS A 50 14.62 -11.09 7.80
N VAL A 51 13.41 -10.64 7.46
CA VAL A 51 12.32 -10.35 8.42
C VAL A 51 11.08 -11.21 8.14
N PRO A 52 10.26 -11.51 9.17
CA PRO A 52 8.95 -12.12 8.95
C PRO A 52 8.01 -11.17 8.21
N VAL A 53 7.17 -11.74 7.34
CA VAL A 53 6.04 -11.06 6.72
C VAL A 53 4.75 -11.68 7.22
N HIS A 54 3.96 -10.89 7.93
CA HIS A 54 2.64 -11.26 8.40
C HIS A 54 1.63 -11.01 7.29
N GLN A 55 1.10 -12.10 6.74
CA GLN A 55 0.16 -12.06 5.63
C GLN A 55 -1.25 -12.22 6.15
N TYR A 56 -2.17 -11.37 5.70
CA TYR A 56 -3.55 -11.35 6.16
C TYR A 56 -4.48 -11.39 4.96
N ASP A 57 -5.24 -12.48 4.86
CA ASP A 57 -6.36 -12.60 3.94
C ASP A 57 -7.38 -13.57 4.54
N CYS A 58 -8.67 -13.28 4.39
CA CYS A 58 -9.72 -14.16 4.85
C CYS A 58 -10.68 -14.62 3.74
N PHE A 59 -10.47 -14.16 2.50
CA PHE A 59 -11.26 -14.50 1.32
C PHE A 59 -10.56 -15.54 0.44
N ASP A 60 -9.23 -15.56 0.39
CA ASP A 60 -8.42 -16.53 -0.36
C ASP A 60 -7.65 -17.50 0.56
N PRO A 61 -7.87 -18.82 0.44
CA PRO A 61 -7.13 -19.82 1.22
C PRO A 61 -5.74 -20.18 0.65
N ALA A 62 -5.26 -19.55 -0.41
CA ALA A 62 -4.11 -20.01 -1.19
C ALA A 62 -2.77 -20.04 -0.45
N ARG A 63 -2.61 -19.30 0.66
CA ARG A 63 -1.43 -19.34 1.56
C ARG A 63 -0.11 -19.38 0.79
N PRO A 64 0.27 -18.29 0.11
CA PRO A 64 1.47 -18.26 -0.71
C PRO A 64 2.70 -18.63 0.13
N ILE A 65 3.68 -19.26 -0.51
CA ILE A 65 4.96 -19.63 0.10
C ILE A 65 6.07 -18.77 -0.50
N CYS A 66 7.12 -18.52 0.28
CA CYS A 66 8.31 -17.84 -0.17
C CYS A 66 9.53 -18.68 0.19
N ASP A 67 10.14 -19.33 -0.81
CA ASP A 67 11.39 -20.06 -0.59
C ASP A 67 12.45 -19.09 -0.04
N ASP A 68 13.26 -19.49 0.93
CA ASP A 68 14.27 -18.63 1.58
C ASP A 68 13.72 -17.33 2.23
N GLY A 69 12.40 -17.23 2.42
CA GLY A 69 11.73 -16.19 3.18
C GLY A 69 10.97 -16.75 4.38
N THR A 70 10.45 -15.86 5.22
CA THR A 70 9.65 -16.18 6.40
C THR A 70 8.26 -15.54 6.28
N PHE A 71 7.30 -16.34 5.85
CA PHE A 71 5.88 -15.96 5.82
C PHE A 71 5.13 -16.49 7.03
N VAL A 72 4.25 -15.66 7.57
CA VAL A 72 3.33 -16.01 8.65
C VAL A 72 1.92 -15.65 8.20
N PHE A 73 1.19 -16.64 7.69
CA PHE A 73 -0.17 -16.43 7.18
C PHE A 73 -1.23 -16.48 8.27
N HIS A 74 -2.13 -15.49 8.25
CA HIS A 74 -3.26 -15.34 9.15
C HIS A 74 -4.56 -15.35 8.33
N ASN A 75 -5.44 -16.32 8.61
CA ASN A 75 -6.77 -16.39 8.01
C ASN A 75 -7.73 -15.41 8.71
N GLU A 76 -7.42 -14.12 8.61
CA GLU A 76 -8.09 -13.01 9.28
C GLU A 76 -8.01 -11.77 8.39
N CYS A 77 -9.10 -11.03 8.24
CA CYS A 77 -9.11 -9.78 7.50
C CYS A 77 -8.80 -8.60 8.42
N VAL A 78 -8.12 -7.59 7.88
CA VAL A 78 -8.04 -6.28 8.54
C VAL A 78 -9.34 -5.52 8.32
N GLY A 79 -9.81 -4.83 9.37
CA GLY A 79 -11.02 -4.03 9.34
C GLY A 79 -11.02 -2.96 10.42
N ASN A 80 -12.20 -2.36 10.65
CA ASN A 80 -12.35 -1.28 11.62
C ASN A 80 -12.59 -1.73 13.08
N ARG A 81 -12.87 -3.02 13.30
CA ARG A 81 -13.10 -3.60 14.63
C ARG A 81 -12.90 -5.12 14.61
N SER A 82 -12.66 -5.68 15.78
CA SER A 82 -12.68 -7.12 15.98
C SER A 82 -14.10 -7.67 15.85
N GLY A 83 -14.26 -8.81 15.18
CA GLY A 83 -15.54 -9.51 15.13
C GLY A 83 -15.68 -10.42 13.92
N TYR A 84 -16.92 -10.89 13.73
CA TYR A 84 -17.29 -11.70 12.57
C TYR A 84 -18.13 -10.87 11.60
N THR A 85 -17.89 -11.04 10.31
CA THR A 85 -18.83 -10.63 9.26
C THR A 85 -19.04 -11.82 8.34
N GLY A 86 -20.24 -12.39 8.40
CA GLY A 86 -20.50 -13.72 7.84
C GLY A 86 -19.61 -14.78 8.49
N SER A 87 -18.90 -15.56 7.68
CA SER A 87 -17.93 -16.58 8.11
C SER A 87 -16.53 -16.05 8.36
N HIS A 88 -16.27 -14.77 8.08
CA HIS A 88 -14.93 -14.19 8.10
C HIS A 88 -14.64 -13.50 9.43
N VAL A 89 -13.42 -13.70 9.93
CA VAL A 89 -12.90 -13.01 11.12
C VAL A 89 -12.24 -11.72 10.68
N PHE A 90 -12.60 -10.62 11.34
CA PHE A 90 -11.98 -9.31 11.17
C PHE A 90 -11.31 -8.88 12.46
N ASP A 91 -10.21 -8.14 12.34
CA ASP A 91 -9.60 -7.40 13.44
C ASP A 91 -8.96 -6.10 12.97
N THR A 92 -8.62 -5.21 13.91
CA THR A 92 -7.93 -3.96 13.60
C THR A 92 -6.44 -4.20 13.35
N MET A 93 -5.85 -3.35 12.51
CA MET A 93 -4.40 -3.34 12.26
C MET A 93 -3.59 -3.28 13.57
N GLU A 94 -4.01 -2.45 14.53
CA GLU A 94 -3.35 -2.34 15.83
C GLU A 94 -3.40 -3.66 16.62
N ASN A 95 -4.56 -4.31 16.65
CA ASN A 95 -4.72 -5.57 17.37
C ASN A 95 -3.89 -6.69 16.73
N GLN A 96 -3.83 -6.74 15.40
CA GLN A 96 -3.01 -7.69 14.65
C GLN A 96 -1.52 -7.52 14.95
N ILE A 97 -1.01 -6.29 14.87
CA ILE A 97 0.37 -5.96 15.24
C ILE A 97 0.66 -6.36 16.69
N ARG A 98 -0.26 -6.08 17.61
CA ARG A 98 -0.12 -6.45 19.02
C ARG A 98 -0.10 -7.97 19.23
N LYS A 99 -0.98 -8.73 18.56
CA LYS A 99 -1.04 -10.21 18.65
C LYS A 99 0.25 -10.87 18.16
N ASN A 100 0.89 -10.28 17.14
CA ASN A 100 2.16 -10.77 16.61
C ASN A 100 3.38 -10.40 17.48
N GLY A 101 3.19 -9.59 18.52
CA GLY A 101 4.29 -9.13 19.38
C GLY A 101 5.14 -8.02 18.76
N ASP A 102 4.61 -7.33 17.77
CA ASP A 102 5.33 -6.30 16.99
C ASP A 102 5.03 -4.87 17.46
N THR A 103 4.34 -4.70 18.59
CA THR A 103 4.10 -3.38 19.18
C THR A 103 5.41 -2.62 19.39
N GLY A 104 5.52 -1.43 18.81
CA GLY A 104 6.71 -0.57 18.93
C GLY A 104 7.89 -0.95 18.03
N ARG A 105 7.76 -2.02 17.23
CA ARG A 105 8.75 -2.38 16.22
C ARG A 105 8.64 -1.49 14.98
N ARG A 106 9.68 -1.49 14.16
CA ARG A 106 9.73 -0.76 12.90
C ARG A 106 9.18 -1.64 11.79
N LEU A 107 7.97 -1.29 11.32
CA LEU A 107 7.17 -2.10 10.41
C LEU A 107 6.94 -1.41 9.07
N ILE A 108 6.83 -2.17 7.98
CA ILE A 108 6.33 -1.67 6.69
C ILE A 108 5.05 -2.40 6.33
N ILE A 109 4.11 -1.67 5.73
CA ILE A 109 2.79 -2.20 5.36
C ILE A 109 2.58 -2.12 3.85
N LYS A 110 2.10 -3.23 3.28
CA LYS A 110 1.37 -3.30 2.01
C LYS A 110 -0.11 -3.50 2.32
N MET A 111 -0.99 -2.71 1.70
CA MET A 111 -2.43 -2.88 1.83
C MET A 111 -3.13 -2.86 0.47
N ASP A 112 -3.82 -3.93 0.15
CA ASP A 112 -4.56 -4.09 -1.09
C ASP A 112 -5.71 -5.07 -0.80
N ILE A 113 -6.86 -4.55 -0.37
CA ILE A 113 -7.95 -5.33 0.26
C ILE A 113 -9.31 -4.98 -0.36
N GLU A 114 -9.33 -4.68 -1.65
CA GLU A 114 -10.53 -4.63 -2.49
C GLU A 114 -11.66 -3.72 -1.93
N GLY A 115 -11.29 -2.55 -1.40
CA GLY A 115 -12.23 -1.56 -0.85
C GLY A 115 -12.28 -1.49 0.68
N GLY A 116 -11.66 -2.45 1.38
CA GLY A 116 -11.55 -2.46 2.84
C GLY A 116 -10.57 -1.42 3.41
N GLU A 117 -9.81 -0.72 2.57
CA GLU A 117 -8.71 0.17 2.98
C GLU A 117 -9.24 1.31 3.86
N TRP A 118 -10.38 1.88 3.47
CA TRP A 118 -10.85 3.13 4.06
C TRP A 118 -11.24 2.96 5.52
N ASP A 119 -12.07 1.95 5.81
CA ASP A 119 -12.51 1.66 7.18
C ASP A 119 -11.35 1.19 8.06
N SER A 120 -10.43 0.40 7.50
CA SER A 120 -9.23 -0.07 8.20
C SER A 120 -8.31 1.09 8.60
N LEU A 121 -8.05 2.02 7.67
CA LEU A 121 -7.18 3.18 7.91
C LEU A 121 -7.82 4.24 8.82
N LEU A 122 -9.15 4.43 8.75
CA LEU A 122 -9.85 5.33 9.68
C LEU A 122 -9.77 4.82 11.13
N ALA A 123 -9.87 3.50 11.33
CA ALA A 123 -9.79 2.89 12.65
C ALA A 123 -8.37 2.83 13.22
N ALA A 124 -7.33 2.91 12.37
CA ALA A 124 -5.95 2.90 12.83
C ALA A 124 -5.63 4.14 13.70
N PRO A 125 -5.07 3.98 14.92
CA PRO A 125 -4.66 5.10 15.77
C PRO A 125 -3.62 5.99 15.09
N ASP A 126 -3.66 7.30 15.37
CA ASP A 126 -2.69 8.25 14.80
C ASP A 126 -1.26 7.93 15.27
N GLU A 127 -1.09 7.40 16.49
CA GLU A 127 0.19 6.96 17.05
C GLU A 127 0.77 5.77 16.29
N LEU A 128 -0.07 4.80 15.91
CA LEU A 128 0.34 3.66 15.09
C LEU A 128 0.77 4.13 13.70
N LEU A 129 -0.04 4.96 13.05
CA LEU A 129 0.31 5.53 11.75
C LEU A 129 1.60 6.35 11.83
N ALA A 130 1.84 7.07 12.92
CA ALA A 130 3.04 7.87 13.11
C ALA A 130 4.32 7.03 13.31
N SER A 131 4.21 5.76 13.72
CA SER A 131 5.38 4.87 13.89
C SER A 131 5.79 4.15 12.61
N ILE A 132 4.86 3.98 11.65
CA ILE A 132 5.14 3.25 10.40
C ILE A 132 5.97 4.12 9.45
N PRO A 133 7.19 3.71 9.05
CA PRO A 133 8.04 4.44 8.11
C PRO A 133 7.47 4.59 6.70
N GLN A 134 6.91 3.52 6.14
CA GLN A 134 6.44 3.49 4.76
C GLN A 134 5.18 2.63 4.65
N ILE A 135 4.22 3.09 3.83
CA ILE A 135 3.04 2.32 3.47
C ILE A 135 2.92 2.34 1.95
N THR A 136 2.82 1.15 1.36
CA THR A 136 2.40 1.01 -0.03
C THR A 136 1.00 0.42 -0.07
N MET A 137 0.15 0.88 -0.97
CA MET A 137 -1.22 0.38 -1.02
C MET A 137 -1.86 0.56 -2.39
N GLU A 138 -2.79 -0.34 -2.74
CA GLU A 138 -3.79 -0.07 -3.75
C GLU A 138 -5.03 0.52 -3.10
N MET A 139 -5.41 1.71 -3.53
CA MET A 139 -6.58 2.42 -3.04
C MET A 139 -7.75 2.21 -4.01
N HIS A 140 -8.84 1.65 -3.49
CA HIS A 140 -10.02 1.27 -4.28
C HIS A 140 -11.17 2.26 -4.17
N GLY A 141 -11.68 2.73 -5.31
CA GLY A 141 -12.83 3.63 -5.38
C GLY A 141 -12.48 5.11 -5.48
N PHE A 142 -13.47 5.90 -5.90
CA PHE A 142 -13.31 7.34 -6.18
C PHE A 142 -14.45 8.23 -5.65
N ASP A 143 -15.58 7.65 -5.21
CA ASP A 143 -16.81 8.36 -4.87
C ASP A 143 -17.26 8.19 -3.41
N ASP A 144 -16.51 7.46 -2.58
CA ASP A 144 -16.78 7.35 -1.15
C ASP A 144 -16.21 8.57 -0.38
N PRO A 145 -17.02 9.28 0.45
CA PRO A 145 -16.54 10.40 1.27
C PRO A 145 -15.38 10.04 2.21
N LYS A 146 -15.28 8.77 2.65
CA LYS A 146 -14.19 8.28 3.51
C LYS A 146 -12.82 8.43 2.85
N ILE A 147 -12.73 8.42 1.52
CA ILE A 147 -11.48 8.59 0.78
C ILE A 147 -10.81 9.90 1.21
N VAL A 148 -11.56 11.01 1.21
CA VAL A 148 -11.01 12.32 1.58
C VAL A 148 -10.60 12.35 3.05
N GLU A 149 -11.34 11.67 3.93
CA GLU A 149 -11.02 11.58 5.35
C GLU A 149 -9.72 10.82 5.61
N VAL A 150 -9.54 9.66 4.97
CA VAL A 150 -8.31 8.86 5.03
C VAL A 150 -7.13 9.62 4.46
N LEU A 151 -7.28 10.27 3.30
CA LEU A 151 -6.22 11.09 2.72
C LEU A 151 -5.80 12.24 3.66
N ARG A 152 -6.75 12.89 4.35
CA ARG A 152 -6.44 13.90 5.38
C ARG A 152 -5.71 13.29 6.58
N LYS A 153 -6.13 12.10 7.04
CA LYS A 153 -5.51 11.39 8.15
C LYS A 153 -4.08 10.96 7.82
N LEU A 154 -3.85 10.29 6.69
CA LEU A 154 -2.51 9.92 6.21
C LEU A 154 -1.61 11.14 6.05
N LYS A 155 -2.11 12.25 5.47
CA LYS A 155 -1.35 13.49 5.31
C LYS A 155 -0.90 14.15 6.62
N ARG A 156 -1.38 13.72 7.79
CA ARG A 156 -0.82 14.17 9.08
C ARG A 156 0.61 13.68 9.24
N ASN A 157 0.84 12.39 8.98
CA ASN A 157 2.11 11.71 9.24
C ASN A 157 2.94 11.40 7.99
N PHE A 158 2.34 11.42 6.79
CA PHE A 158 2.98 10.94 5.57
C PHE A 158 3.03 12.00 4.45
N TYR A 159 3.99 11.83 3.55
CA TYR A 159 4.01 12.40 2.21
C TYR A 159 3.57 11.33 1.21
N LEU A 160 2.70 11.69 0.26
CA LEU A 160 2.46 10.88 -0.94
C LEU A 160 3.65 11.05 -1.88
N VAL A 161 4.38 9.96 -2.13
CA VAL A 161 5.63 9.96 -2.91
C VAL A 161 5.42 9.43 -4.32
N ASN A 162 4.52 8.48 -4.50
CA ASN A 162 4.15 7.96 -5.82
C ASN A 162 2.64 7.73 -5.91
N LEU A 163 2.11 7.95 -7.10
CA LEU A 163 0.75 7.62 -7.53
C LEU A 163 0.84 6.95 -8.90
N HIS A 164 0.08 5.89 -9.09
CA HIS A 164 -0.04 5.16 -10.34
C HIS A 164 -1.48 4.66 -10.47
N PHE A 165 -2.05 4.75 -11.66
CA PHE A 165 -3.46 4.42 -11.90
C PHE A 165 -3.55 3.00 -12.47
N ASN A 166 -4.24 2.10 -11.78
CA ASN A 166 -4.30 0.69 -12.16
C ASN A 166 -5.09 0.52 -13.47
N ASN A 167 -4.44 -0.04 -14.49
CA ASN A 167 -4.99 -0.17 -15.83
C ASN A 167 -6.01 -1.29 -16.05
N TRP A 168 -6.24 -2.14 -15.05
CA TRP A 168 -7.42 -3.01 -15.01
C TRP A 168 -8.72 -2.22 -14.80
N SER A 169 -8.61 -0.98 -14.30
CA SER A 169 -9.74 -0.23 -13.77
C SER A 169 -9.97 1.13 -14.44
N CYS A 170 -9.38 1.37 -15.62
CA CYS A 170 -9.53 2.65 -16.31
C CYS A 170 -11.01 2.99 -16.54
N THR A 171 -11.44 4.17 -16.08
CA THR A 171 -12.84 4.58 -16.19
C THR A 171 -12.99 6.11 -16.25
N PRO A 172 -13.80 6.64 -17.19
CA PRO A 172 -14.08 8.07 -17.23
C PRO A 172 -15.00 8.54 -16.09
N LYS A 173 -15.64 7.61 -15.35
CA LYS A 173 -16.53 7.95 -14.23
C LYS A 173 -15.77 8.55 -13.04
N ALA A 174 -14.48 8.24 -12.91
CA ALA A 174 -13.61 8.73 -11.85
C ALA A 174 -13.07 10.15 -12.08
N ALA A 175 -13.54 10.85 -13.12
CA ALA A 175 -13.00 12.15 -13.51
C ALA A 175 -12.96 13.13 -12.30
N PRO A 176 -11.82 13.82 -12.09
CA PRO A 176 -10.71 13.99 -13.02
C PRO A 176 -9.66 12.85 -13.03
N LEU A 177 -9.79 11.85 -12.15
CA LEU A 177 -8.92 10.67 -12.15
C LEU A 177 -9.30 9.73 -13.32
N PRO A 178 -8.36 8.95 -13.87
CA PRO A 178 -8.62 8.08 -15.02
C PRO A 178 -8.94 6.61 -14.65
N ALA A 179 -9.00 6.25 -13.37
CA ALA A 179 -9.12 4.86 -12.91
C ALA A 179 -9.93 4.73 -11.60
N TRP A 180 -10.47 3.54 -11.34
CA TRP A 180 -11.17 3.22 -10.09
C TRP A 180 -10.22 2.79 -8.97
N ALA A 181 -9.12 2.09 -9.30
CA ALA A 181 -8.07 1.71 -8.37
C ALA A 181 -6.74 2.42 -8.70
N TYR A 182 -5.94 2.68 -7.68
CA TYR A 182 -4.66 3.37 -7.82
C TYR A 182 -3.63 2.93 -6.79
N GLN A 183 -2.46 2.52 -7.26
CA GLN A 183 -1.32 2.22 -6.43
C GLN A 183 -0.69 3.51 -5.90
N THR A 184 -0.44 3.56 -4.60
CA THR A 184 0.14 4.72 -3.91
C THR A 184 1.26 4.30 -3.00
N HIS A 185 2.26 5.17 -2.88
CA HIS A 185 3.35 5.00 -1.93
C HIS A 185 3.47 6.21 -1.02
N TRP A 186 3.48 5.94 0.29
CA TRP A 186 3.49 6.91 1.36
C TRP A 186 4.73 6.75 2.22
N VAL A 187 5.43 7.86 2.46
CA VAL A 187 6.62 7.90 3.31
C VAL A 187 6.39 8.81 4.50
N ASN A 188 6.69 8.33 5.69
CA ASN A 188 6.51 9.07 6.93
C ASN A 188 7.38 10.33 6.93
N LYS A 189 6.81 11.46 7.34
CA LYS A 189 7.48 12.76 7.39
C LYS A 189 8.70 12.78 8.31
N ARG A 190 8.77 11.84 9.27
CA ARG A 190 9.92 11.69 10.19
C ARG A 190 11.19 11.20 9.47
N ILE A 191 11.05 10.50 8.34
CA ILE A 191 12.18 9.96 7.57
C ILE A 191 12.29 10.59 6.17
N GLY A 192 11.22 11.21 5.67
CA GLY A 192 11.19 11.83 4.35
C GLY A 192 11.61 13.30 4.37
N VAL A 193 12.46 13.69 3.42
CA VAL A 193 12.88 15.09 3.20
C VAL A 193 12.16 15.63 1.97
N LEU A 194 11.24 16.57 2.18
CA LEU A 194 10.48 17.18 1.09
C LEU A 194 11.41 17.91 0.12
N ASP A 195 11.14 17.75 -1.17
CA ASP A 195 11.76 18.58 -2.19
C ASP A 195 10.85 19.77 -2.52
N ILE A 196 11.14 20.93 -1.95
CA ILE A 196 10.35 22.15 -2.14
C ILE A 196 10.46 22.66 -3.59
N ALA A 197 11.51 22.28 -4.32
CA ALA A 197 11.70 22.65 -5.72
C ALA A 197 10.99 21.70 -6.70
N ALA A 198 10.51 20.54 -6.23
CA ALA A 198 9.83 19.57 -7.09
C ALA A 198 8.44 20.09 -7.51
N PRO A 199 8.00 19.82 -8.75
CA PRO A 199 6.67 20.17 -9.20
C PRO A 199 5.59 19.47 -8.36
N PHE A 200 4.48 20.16 -8.10
CA PHE A 200 3.34 19.65 -7.35
C PHE A 200 2.08 19.57 -8.22
N PRO A 201 1.34 18.43 -8.23
CA PRO A 201 1.69 17.16 -7.58
C PRO A 201 2.95 16.55 -8.21
N ALA A 202 3.67 15.71 -7.44
CA ALA A 202 4.83 15.01 -7.96
C ALA A 202 4.42 14.20 -9.20
N PRO A 203 5.22 14.21 -10.29
CA PRO A 203 4.90 13.44 -11.48
C PRO A 203 4.88 11.95 -11.12
N MET A 204 4.03 11.19 -11.81
CA MET A 204 4.07 9.73 -11.75
C MET A 204 5.49 9.25 -12.09
N SER A 205 6.01 8.30 -11.32
CA SER A 205 7.34 7.76 -11.55
C SER A 205 7.41 7.00 -12.87
N SER A 206 8.51 7.14 -13.62
CA SER A 206 8.78 6.30 -14.80
C SER A 206 9.04 4.84 -14.45
N LEU A 207 9.19 4.51 -13.16
CA LEU A 207 9.29 3.14 -12.65
C LEU A 207 7.93 2.50 -12.38
N ASN A 208 6.83 3.25 -12.56
CA ASN A 208 5.51 2.66 -12.57
C ASN A 208 5.40 1.68 -13.75
N ALA A 209 4.72 0.57 -13.51
CA ALA A 209 4.49 -0.47 -14.49
C ALA A 209 3.01 -0.81 -14.47
N PRO A 210 2.36 -0.99 -15.62
CA PRO A 210 0.94 -1.30 -15.67
C PRO A 210 0.66 -2.64 -14.97
N ASP A 211 -0.43 -2.76 -14.25
CA ASP A 211 -0.87 -4.01 -13.62
C ASP A 211 -1.13 -5.08 -14.68
N SER A 212 -1.80 -4.70 -15.77
CA SER A 212 -1.95 -5.52 -16.95
C SER A 212 -0.85 -5.23 -17.97
N PRO A 213 0.08 -6.16 -18.24
CA PRO A 213 1.21 -5.91 -19.16
C PRO A 213 0.78 -5.77 -20.63
N THR A 214 -0.46 -6.13 -20.97
CA THR A 214 -0.98 -6.13 -22.34
C THR A 214 -1.84 -4.91 -22.68
N TRP A 215 -2.14 -4.06 -21.71
CA TRP A 215 -3.00 -2.89 -21.89
C TRP A 215 -2.22 -1.59 -21.63
N PRO A 216 -2.56 -0.49 -22.33
CA PRO A 216 -1.97 0.80 -22.03
C PRO A 216 -2.36 1.24 -20.61
N ASP A 217 -1.43 1.95 -19.97
CA ASP A 217 -1.62 2.47 -18.61
C ASP A 217 -2.68 3.59 -18.56
N CYS A 218 -3.43 3.75 -17.46
CA CYS A 218 -4.46 4.80 -17.39
C CYS A 218 -3.80 6.18 -17.33
N GLN A 219 -3.97 6.98 -18.39
CA GLN A 219 -3.35 8.30 -18.49
C GLN A 219 -4.26 9.40 -17.95
N LEU A 220 -3.67 10.33 -17.19
CA LEU A 220 -4.30 11.62 -16.95
C LEU A 220 -4.53 12.31 -18.30
N ARG A 221 -5.69 12.95 -18.46
CA ARG A 221 -5.93 13.77 -19.65
C ARG A 221 -4.96 14.94 -19.64
N THR A 222 -3.94 14.90 -20.50
CA THR A 222 -3.15 16.09 -20.80
C THR A 222 -4.09 17.14 -21.36
N SER A 223 -4.15 18.33 -20.76
CA SER A 223 -4.81 19.44 -21.42
C SER A 223 -4.14 19.59 -22.77
N ARG A 224 -4.89 19.35 -23.86
CA ARG A 224 -4.42 19.75 -25.18
C ARG A 224 -4.21 21.26 -25.07
N SER A 225 -2.96 21.72 -25.16
CA SER A 225 -2.68 23.11 -25.46
C SER A 225 -3.53 23.43 -26.69
N LYS A 226 -4.52 24.30 -26.50
CA LYS A 226 -5.24 24.89 -27.62
C LYS A 226 -4.18 25.69 -28.38
N HIS A 227 -3.71 25.13 -29.49
CA HIS A 227 -3.05 25.89 -30.55
C HIS A 227 -4.13 26.65 -31.33
#